data_AF-A0A7R9G7K0-F1
#
_entry.id   AF-A0A7R9G7K0-F1
#
_cell.length_a   1.000
_cell.length_b   1.000
_cell.length_c   1.000
_cell.angle_alpha   90.00
_cell.angle_beta   90.00
_cell.angle_gamma   90.00
#
_symmetry.space_group_name_H-M   'P 1'
#
loop_
_entity.id
_entity.type
_entity.pdbx_description
1 polymer ?
#
loop_
_entity_poly.entity_id
_entity_poly.type
_entity_poly.pdbx_seq_one_letter_code
_entity_poly.pdbx_strand_id
1 'polypeptide(L)'
;MFVLQQKPLNHMVNIVNVLTERAADLTAMDRVVFSFSAKEQSTYVMALCDPRMSLVVIFDSKKTEKDTHITNFVFDMSLQLRCNKVFANLKLSTK
;
A
#
# COMPACT_ATOMS: atom_id res chain seq x y z
N MET A 1 24.08 -8.51 -1.04
CA MET A 1 23.78 -7.71 -2.24
C MET A 1 22.31 -7.91 -2.56
N PHE A 2 21.45 -6.91 -2.29
CA PHE A 2 20.04 -6.99 -2.63
C PHE A 2 19.91 -6.91 -4.15
N VAL A 3 19.63 -8.04 -4.78
CA VAL A 3 19.29 -8.07 -6.20
C VAL A 3 17.90 -7.44 -6.28
N LEU A 4 17.83 -6.13 -6.52
CA LEU A 4 16.61 -5.51 -7.03
C LEU A 4 16.39 -6.13 -8.40
N GLN A 5 15.67 -7.26 -8.43
CA GLN A 5 15.23 -7.92 -9.65
C GLN A 5 14.73 -6.83 -10.60
N GLN A 6 14.99 -6.92 -11.90
CA GLN A 6 14.49 -5.93 -12.88
C GLN A 6 12.96 -5.96 -13.04
N LYS A 7 12.28 -6.93 -12.41
CA LYS A 7 10.82 -7.13 -12.39
C LYS A 7 9.98 -5.86 -12.05
N PRO A 8 10.34 -5.00 -11.09
CA PRO A 8 9.56 -3.81 -10.72
C PRO A 8 9.37 -2.85 -11.89
N LEU A 9 10.35 -2.72 -12.80
CA LEU A 9 10.26 -1.77 -13.92
C LEU A 9 9.04 -2.04 -14.81
N ASN A 10 8.71 -3.31 -15.05
CA ASN A 10 7.53 -3.69 -15.85
C ASN A 10 6.22 -3.38 -15.12
N HIS A 11 6.24 -3.40 -13.79
CA HIS A 11 5.07 -3.10 -12.97
C HIS A 11 4.89 -1.59 -12.74
N MET A 12 5.95 -0.79 -12.79
CA MET A 12 5.91 0.64 -12.47
C MET A 12 4.84 1.41 -13.25
N VAL A 13 4.65 1.12 -14.53
CA VAL A 13 3.61 1.78 -15.35
C VAL A 13 2.22 1.50 -14.76
N ASN A 14 1.92 0.25 -14.44
CA ASN A 14 0.63 -0.11 -13.83
C ASN A 14 0.49 0.48 -12.43
N ILE A 15 1.57 0.53 -11.66
CA ILE A 15 1.57 1.12 -10.32
C ILE A 15 1.19 2.60 -10.40
N VAL A 16 1.86 3.37 -11.27
CA VAL A 16 1.58 4.79 -11.47
C VAL A 16 0.16 5.02 -11.97
N ASN A 17 -0.31 4.20 -12.92
CA ASN A 17 -1.68 4.29 -13.42
C ASN A 17 -2.70 4.09 -12.29
N VAL A 18 -2.57 3.02 -11.50
CA VAL A 18 -3.50 2.75 -10.39
C VAL A 18 -3.44 3.85 -9.32
N LEU A 19 -2.24 4.33 -8.96
CA LEU A 19 -2.09 5.42 -8.01
C LEU A 19 -2.77 6.72 -8.50
N THR A 20 -2.76 6.96 -9.81
CA THR A 20 -3.35 8.15 -10.43
C THR A 20 -4.87 8.01 -10.52
N GLU A 21 -5.37 6.90 -11.05
CA GLU A 21 -6.80 6.63 -11.25
C GLU A 21 -7.56 6.48 -9.92
N ARG A 22 -6.89 5.92 -8.90
CA ARG A 22 -7.47 5.64 -7.58
C ARG A 22 -6.97 6.60 -6.50
N ALA A 23 -6.42 7.76 -6.89
CA ALA A 23 -5.89 8.75 -5.96
C ALA A 23 -6.92 9.17 -4.90
N ALA A 24 -8.17 9.41 -5.30
CA ALA A 24 -9.24 9.81 -4.37
C ALA A 24 -9.52 8.74 -3.30
N ASP A 25 -9.55 7.46 -3.69
CA ASP A 25 -9.74 6.34 -2.76
C ASP A 25 -8.56 6.19 -1.80
N LEU A 26 -7.33 6.38 -2.29
CA LEU A 26 -6.11 6.27 -1.50
C LEU A 26 -5.94 7.44 -0.52
N THR A 27 -6.41 8.63 -0.89
CA THR A 27 -6.28 9.85 -0.08
C THR A 27 -7.11 9.78 1.21
N ALA A 28 -8.15 8.94 1.25
CA ALA A 28 -8.93 8.69 2.47
C ALA A 28 -8.10 8.06 3.60
N MET A 29 -6.90 7.52 3.31
CA MET A 29 -5.95 6.91 4.26
C MET A 29 -6.54 5.79 5.14
N ASP A 30 -7.78 5.36 4.93
CA ASP A 30 -8.45 4.30 5.67
C ASP A 30 -8.73 3.07 4.80
N ARG A 31 -8.34 3.11 3.53
CA ARG A 31 -8.63 2.07 2.54
C ARG A 31 -7.40 1.44 1.95
N VAL A 32 -7.56 0.15 1.65
CA VAL A 32 -6.65 -0.64 0.82
C VAL A 32 -7.30 -0.80 -0.55
N VAL A 33 -6.59 -0.44 -1.61
CA VAL A 33 -7.06 -0.54 -3.00
C VAL A 33 -6.48 -1.78 -3.64
N PHE A 34 -7.34 -2.56 -4.30
CA PHE A 34 -6.92 -3.71 -5.11
C PHE A 34 -7.13 -3.39 -6.59
N SER A 35 -6.14 -3.73 -7.42
CA SER A 35 -6.24 -3.64 -8.87
C SER A 35 -5.59 -4.85 -9.52
N PHE A 36 -6.33 -5.59 -10.35
CA PHE A 36 -5.81 -6.73 -11.09
C PHE A 36 -5.55 -6.35 -12.55
N SER A 37 -4.33 -6.57 -13.02
CA SER A 37 -3.98 -6.46 -14.44
C SER A 37 -4.03 -7.84 -15.08
N ALA A 38 -4.99 -8.04 -15.99
CA ALA A 38 -5.06 -9.28 -16.78
C ALA A 38 -3.87 -9.44 -17.74
N LYS A 39 -3.26 -8.33 -18.17
CA LYS A 39 -2.07 -8.36 -19.04
C LYS A 39 -0.86 -8.94 -18.32
N GLU A 40 -0.59 -8.47 -17.10
CA GLU A 40 0.54 -8.92 -16.29
C GLU A 40 0.20 -10.13 -15.39
N GLN A 41 -1.07 -10.59 -15.43
CA GLN A 41 -1.61 -11.61 -14.52
C GLN A 41 -1.28 -11.31 -13.04
N SER A 42 -1.28 -10.03 -12.68
CA SER A 42 -0.77 -9.55 -11.39
C SER A 42 -1.80 -8.69 -10.67
N THR A 43 -1.90 -8.83 -9.35
CA THR A 43 -2.68 -7.93 -8.50
C THR A 43 -1.78 -6.97 -7.74
N TYR A 44 -2.11 -5.69 -7.82
CA TYR A 44 -1.52 -4.59 -7.08
C TYR A 44 -2.44 -4.25 -5.90
N VAL A 45 -1.89 -4.32 -4.70
CA VAL A 45 -2.58 -3.97 -3.46
C VAL A 45 -1.88 -2.77 -2.87
N MET A 46 -2.61 -1.67 -2.66
CA MET A 46 -2.03 -0.37 -2.35
C MET A 46 -2.69 0.27 -1.14
N ALA A 47 -1.89 0.94 -0.31
CA ALA A 47 -2.38 1.77 0.78
C ALA A 47 -1.46 2.99 0.95
N LEU A 48 -2.06 4.12 1.34
CA LEU A 48 -1.29 5.34 1.60
C LEU A 48 -0.70 5.28 3.02
N CYS A 49 0.60 5.50 3.16
CA CYS A 49 1.28 5.57 4.46
C CYS A 49 1.51 7.02 4.92
N ASP A 50 1.58 7.96 3.98
CA ASP A 50 1.74 9.40 4.20
C ASP A 50 1.32 10.11 2.90
N PRO A 51 0.97 11.42 2.85
CA PRO A 51 0.64 12.10 1.60
C PRO A 51 1.68 11.97 0.49
N ARG A 52 2.94 11.64 0.83
CA ARG A 52 4.04 11.47 -0.12
C ARG A 52 4.54 10.04 -0.25
N MET A 53 3.95 9.08 0.48
CA MET A 53 4.44 7.70 0.54
C MET A 53 3.28 6.70 0.44
N SER A 54 3.37 5.81 -0.54
CA SER A 54 2.42 4.72 -0.74
C SER A 54 3.10 3.36 -0.59
N LEU A 55 2.45 2.44 0.12
CA LEU A 55 2.84 1.04 0.17
C LEU A 55 2.16 0.30 -0.99
N VAL A 56 2.93 -0.48 -1.73
CA VAL A 56 2.45 -1.30 -2.84
C VAL A 56 2.94 -2.73 -2.66
N VAL A 57 2.00 -3.68 -2.67
CA VAL A 57 2.28 -5.12 -2.63
C VAL A 57 1.81 -5.73 -3.96
N ILE A 58 2.68 -6.49 -4.60
CA ILE A 58 2.42 -7.09 -5.91
C ILE A 58 2.34 -8.60 -5.74
N PHE A 59 1.27 -9.20 -6.28
CA PHE A 59 1.11 -10.63 -6.38
C PHE A 59 1.07 -11.03 -7.85
N ASP A 60 1.90 -12.00 -8.24
CA ASP A 60 1.86 -12.65 -9.57
C ASP A 60 0.68 -13.64 -9.66
N SER A 61 -0.49 -13.23 -9.18
CA SER A 61 -1.75 -13.98 -9.19
C SER A 61 -2.92 -13.04 -8.93
N LYS A 62 -4.12 -13.47 -9.32
CA LYS A 62 -5.35 -12.74 -9.02
C LYS A 62 -5.67 -12.80 -7.52
N LYS A 63 -5.76 -11.64 -6.87
CA LYS A 63 -6.25 -11.45 -5.51
C LYS A 63 -7.51 -10.59 -5.51
N THR A 64 -8.27 -10.67 -4.42
CA THR A 64 -9.54 -9.96 -4.27
C THR A 64 -9.60 -9.27 -2.92
N GLU A 65 -10.36 -8.17 -2.82
CA GLU A 65 -10.59 -7.43 -1.58
C GLU A 65 -11.22 -8.28 -0.46
N LYS A 66 -11.87 -9.40 -0.81
CA LYS A 66 -12.41 -10.37 0.15
C LYS A 66 -11.32 -11.15 0.91
N ASP A 67 -10.06 -11.07 0.47
CA ASP A 67 -8.92 -11.66 1.18
C ASP A 67 -8.55 -10.77 2.37
N THR A 68 -9.22 -11.02 3.49
CA THR A 68 -9.09 -10.23 4.72
C THR A 68 -7.68 -10.29 5.30
N HIS A 69 -6.93 -11.38 5.09
CA HIS A 69 -5.55 -11.47 5.55
C HIS A 69 -4.65 -10.47 4.83
N ILE A 70 -4.76 -10.38 3.50
CA ILE A 70 -3.99 -9.40 2.72
C ILE A 70 -4.40 -7.98 3.08
N THR A 71 -5.71 -7.71 3.14
CA THR A 71 -6.24 -6.38 3.46
C THR A 71 -5.76 -5.92 4.84
N ASN A 72 -5.91 -6.75 5.88
CA ASN A 72 -5.49 -6.40 7.23
C ASN A 72 -3.97 -6.19 7.31
N PHE A 73 -3.18 -7.06 6.70
CA PHE A 73 -1.73 -6.92 6.68
C PHE A 73 -1.28 -5.59 6.06
N VAL A 74 -1.78 -5.24 4.88
CA VAL A 74 -1.39 -4.00 4.19
C VAL A 74 -1.87 -2.78 4.97
N PHE A 75 -3.07 -2.83 5.53
CA PHE A 75 -3.63 -1.76 6.34
C PHE A 75 -2.81 -1.53 7.61
N ASP A 76 -2.58 -2.58 8.40
CA ASP A 76 -1.84 -2.52 9.66
C ASP A 76 -0.39 -2.05 9.44
N MET A 77 0.25 -2.53 8.37
CA MET A 77 1.59 -2.07 7.99
C MET A 77 1.58 -0.58 7.64
N SER A 78 0.60 -0.13 6.86
CA SER A 78 0.48 1.30 6.51
C SER A 78 0.25 2.18 7.74
N LEU A 79 -0.52 1.70 8.72
CA LEU A 79 -0.74 2.39 9.99
C LEU A 79 0.52 2.49 10.84
N GLN A 80 1.34 1.44 10.88
CA GLN A 80 2.61 1.48 11.60
C GLN A 80 3.59 2.46 10.93
N LEU A 81 3.63 2.50 9.60
CA LEU A 81 4.50 3.40 8.83
C LEU A 81 4.11 4.88 8.96
N ARG A 82 2.85 5.20 9.34
CA ARG A 82 2.43 6.57 9.66
C ARG A 82 3.10 7.13 10.91
N CYS A 83 3.60 6.27 11.81
CA CYS A 83 4.17 6.68 13.10
C CYS A 83 3.25 7.54 13.99
N ASN A 84 1.96 7.66 13.68
CA ASN A 84 1.02 8.50 14.45
C ASN A 84 0.89 8.07 15.92
N LYS A 85 1.09 6.78 16.21
CA LYS A 85 1.03 6.25 17.58
C LYS A 85 2.32 6.48 18.38
N VAL A 86 3.43 6.85 17.75
CA VAL A 86 4.70 7.10 18.45
C VAL A 86 4.54 8.25 19.43
N PHE A 87 3.92 9.34 18.98
CA PHE A 87 3.66 10.50 19.84
C PHE A 87 2.49 10.29 20.82
N ALA A 88 1.48 9.50 20.44
CA ALA A 88 0.35 9.19 21.32
C ALA A 88 0.75 8.38 22.57
N ASN A 89 1.86 7.64 22.50
CA ASN A 89 2.39 6.86 23.62
C ASN A 89 3.36 7.65 24.52
N LEU A 90 3.70 8.90 24.16
CA LEU A 90 4.50 9.76 25.02
C LEU A 90 3.62 10.29 26.16
N LYS A 91 4.04 10.08 27.42
CA LYS A 91 3.41 10.75 28.56
C LYS A 91 3.67 12.25 28.46
N LEU A 92 2.61 13.06 28.42
CA LEU A 92 2.71 14.50 28.57
C LEU A 92 3.20 14.81 29.99
N SER A 93 4.46 15.18 30.13
CA SER A 93 5.02 15.65 31.41
C SER A 93 4.60 17.11 31.60
N THR A 94 3.49 17.36 32.30
CA THR A 94 3.16 18.69 32.80
C THR A 94 4.01 18.98 34.04
N LYS A 95 4.86 20.01 33.95
CA LYS A 95 5.52 20.67 35.09
C LYS A 95 4.74 21.92 35.46
#